data_AF-A0A962WWR3-F1
#
_entry.id   AF-A0A962WWR3-F1
#
_cell.length_a   1.000
_cell.length_b   1.000
_cell.length_c   1.000
_cell.angle_alpha   90.00
_cell.angle_beta   90.00
_cell.angle_gamma   90.00
#
_symmetry.space_group_name_H-M   'P 1'
#
loop_
_entity.id
_entity.type
_entity.pdbx_description
1 polymer ?
#
loop_
_entity_poly.entity_id
_entity_poly.type
_entity_poly.pdbx_seq_one_letter_code
_entity_poly.pdbx_strand_id
1 'polypeptide(L)' 'MTTRIIGISAFYHDSAAALLIDGKFVAAAQEERFTRKKHDAGFPTNAIRFCLEQAGLTISDI' A
#
# COMPACT_ATOMS: atom_id res chain seq x y z
N MET A 1 5.41 -20.63 -8.25
CA MET A 1 5.20 -19.86 -7.00
C MET A 1 4.72 -18.48 -7.41
N THR A 2 3.71 -17.95 -6.72
CA THR A 2 3.22 -16.59 -6.95
C THR A 2 4.07 -15.60 -6.17
N THR A 3 4.57 -14.56 -6.83
CA THR A 3 5.35 -13.49 -6.21
C THR A 3 4.43 -12.33 -5.90
N ARG A 4 4.39 -11.89 -4.63
CA ARG A 4 3.57 -10.77 -4.16
C ARG A 4 4.52 -9.73 -3.58
N ILE A 5 4.33 -8.47 -3.96
CA ILE A 5 5.22 -7.38 -3.56
C ILE A 5 4.36 -6.21 -3.12
N ILE A 6 4.59 -5.74 -1.88
CA ILE A 6 4.05 -4.46 -1.42
C ILE A 6 5.16 -3.39 -1.45
N GLY A 7 5.03 -2.44 -2.38
CA GLY A 7 5.89 -1.27 -2.43
C GLY A 7 5.44 -0.25 -1.39
N ILE A 8 6.38 0.33 -0.65
CA ILE A 8 6.12 1.32 0.40
C ILE A 8 6.89 2.60 0.09
N SER A 9 6.19 3.74 0.15
CA SER A 9 6.76 5.08 0.22
C SER A 9 6.42 5.69 1.57
N ALA A 10 7.42 6.12 2.35
CA ALA A 10 7.23 6.66 3.70
C ALA A 10 8.36 7.61 4.13
N PHE A 11 8.11 8.41 5.17
CA PHE A 11 9.08 9.24 5.91
C PHE A 11 9.75 10.39 5.12
N TYR A 12 9.12 10.86 4.05
CA TYR A 12 9.62 12.03 3.30
C TYR A 12 8.48 12.92 2.79
N HIS A 13 7.75 12.46 1.77
CA HIS A 13 6.53 13.10 1.23
C HIS A 13 5.36 12.10 1.29
N ASP A 14 4.25 12.44 0.61
CA ASP A 14 3.05 11.61 0.37
C ASP A 14 3.32 10.11 0.53
N SER A 15 3.05 9.59 1.72
CA SER A 15 3.21 8.18 1.98
C SER A 15 2.13 7.39 1.26
N ALA A 16 2.52 6.21 0.77
CA ALA A 16 1.69 5.43 -0.12
C ALA A 16 2.11 3.96 -0.09
N ALA A 17 1.21 3.10 -0.54
CA ALA A 17 1.49 1.71 -0.81
C ALA A 17 0.97 1.29 -2.19
N ALA A 18 1.64 0.31 -2.79
CA ALA A 18 1.22 -0.33 -4.03
C ALA A 18 1.44 -1.84 -3.97
N LEU A 19 0.51 -2.62 -4.51
CA LEU A 19 0.59 -4.08 -4.57
C LEU A 19 0.75 -4.56 -6.01
N LEU A 20 1.75 -5.43 -6.21
CA LEU A 20 1.93 -6.22 -7.42
C LEU A 20 1.82 -7.71 -7.12
N ILE A 21 1.21 -8.46 -8.04
CA ILE A 21 1.15 -9.92 -8.02
C ILE A 21 1.63 -10.43 -9.37
N ASP A 22 2.71 -11.22 -9.37
CA ASP A 22 3.37 -11.75 -10.57
C ASP A 22 3.64 -10.66 -11.63
N GLY A 23 4.13 -9.50 -11.16
CA GLY A 23 4.44 -8.34 -12.00
C GLY A 23 3.22 -7.55 -12.48
N LYS A 24 1.99 -7.95 -12.12
CA LYS A 24 0.77 -7.24 -12.47
C LYS A 24 0.35 -6.30 -11.35
N PHE A 25 0.02 -5.07 -11.71
CA PHE A 25 -0.55 -4.09 -10.80
C PHE A 25 -1.92 -4.54 -10.29
N VAL A 26 -2.14 -4.43 -8.98
CA VAL A 26 -3.42 -4.77 -8.34
C VAL A 26 -4.09 -3.56 -7.74
N ALA A 27 -3.39 -2.85 -6.84
CA ALA A 27 -3.91 -1.69 -6.14
C ALA A 27 -2.79 -0.74 -5.73
N ALA A 28 -3.12 0.54 -5.58
CA ALA A 28 -2.26 1.52 -4.93
C ALA A 28 -3.11 2.63 -4.29
N ALA A 29 -2.62 3.19 -3.20
CA ALA A 29 -3.27 4.32 -2.52
C ALA A 29 -2.27 5.21 -1.80
N GLN A 30 -2.60 6.49 -1.70
CA GLN A 30 -1.90 7.46 -0.85
C GLN A 30 -2.56 7.52 0.53
N GLU A 31 -1.75 7.61 1.58
CA GLU A 31 -2.19 7.63 2.98
C GLU A 31 -3.07 8.84 3.30
N GLU A 32 -2.79 10.00 2.68
CA GLU A 32 -3.55 11.23 2.87
C GLU A 32 -5.05 11.09 2.52
N ARG A 33 -5.40 10.15 1.65
CA ARG A 33 -6.81 9.89 1.28
C ARG A 33 -7.60 9.35 2.48
N PHE A 34 -6.92 8.63 3.37
CA PHE A 34 -7.50 8.03 4.58
C PHE A 34 -7.31 8.93 5.81
N THR A 35 -6.11 9.45 6.04
CA THR A 35 -5.81 10.25 7.23
C THR A 35 -6.37 11.67 7.14
N ARG A 36 -6.68 12.13 5.92
CA ARG A 36 -7.13 13.49 5.60
C ARG A 36 -6.10 14.57 5.99
N LYS A 37 -4.85 14.15 6.22
CA LYS A 37 -3.70 15.03 6.39
C LYS A 37 -3.02 15.15 5.04
N LYS A 38 -3.06 16.34 4.45
CA LYS A 38 -2.43 16.59 3.16
C LYS A 38 -0.92 16.34 3.25
N HIS A 39 -0.39 15.59 2.30
CA HIS A 39 1.00 15.15 2.24
C HIS A 39 1.46 14.40 3.51
N ASP A 40 0.62 13.51 4.01
CA ASP A 40 0.96 12.68 5.17
C ASP A 40 2.25 11.90 4.87
N ALA A 41 3.33 12.21 5.60
CA ALA A 41 4.63 11.56 5.47
C ALA A 41 4.80 10.37 6.44
N GLY A 42 3.76 10.07 7.25
CA GLY A 42 3.76 8.96 8.19
C GLY A 42 3.83 7.59 7.51
N PHE A 43 3.92 6.52 8.29
CA PHE A 43 3.92 5.16 7.74
C PHE A 43 2.53 4.84 7.11
N PRO A 44 2.46 4.33 5.86
CA PRO A 44 1.22 4.24 5.08
C PRO A 44 0.35 3.04 5.48
N THR A 45 -0.07 3.00 6.74
CA THR A 45 -0.79 1.87 7.34
C THR A 45 -2.14 1.64 6.67
N ASN A 46 -2.88 2.71 6.36
CA ASN A 46 -4.20 2.59 5.75
C ASN A 46 -4.09 2.23 4.28
N ALA A 47 -3.11 2.78 3.56
CA ALA A 47 -2.85 2.41 2.17
C ALA A 47 -2.40 0.94 2.03
N ILE A 48 -1.56 0.44 2.93
CA ILE A 48 -1.18 -0.98 2.99
C ILE A 48 -2.42 -1.85 3.17
N ARG A 49 -3.25 -1.53 4.18
CA ARG A 49 -4.47 -2.27 4.48
C ARG A 49 -5.41 -2.29 3.27
N PHE A 50 -5.63 -1.13 2.64
CA PHE A 50 -6.44 -1.02 1.44
C PHE A 50 -5.92 -1.94 0.32
N CYS A 51 -4.61 -1.93 0.04
CA CYS A 51 -4.05 -2.78 -1.03
C CYS A 51 -4.25 -4.27 -0.75
N LEU A 52 -4.08 -4.71 0.50
CA LEU A 52 -4.31 -6.09 0.91
C LEU A 52 -5.79 -6.48 0.80
N GLU A 53 -6.70 -5.61 1.24
CA GLU A 53 -8.15 -5.82 1.15
C GLU A 53 -8.62 -5.95 -0.32
N GLN A 54 -8.07 -5.14 -1.25
CA GLN A 54 -8.40 -5.26 -2.68
C GLN A 54 -8.02 -6.62 -3.30
N ALA A 55 -7.02 -7.30 -2.73
CA ALA A 55 -6.58 -8.62 -3.18
C ALA A 55 -7.10 -9.78 -2.32
N GLY A 56 -7.86 -9.49 -1.24
CA GLY A 56 -8.28 -10.50 -0.27
C GLY A 56 -7.11 -11.17 0.47
N LEU A 57 -6.00 -10.44 0.68
CA LEU A 57 -4.76 -10.95 1.29
C LEU A 57 -4.57 -10.45 2.71
N THR A 58 -3.69 -11.12 3.45
CA THR A 58 -3.17 -10.67 4.75
C THR A 58 -1.68 -10.33 4.65
N ILE A 59 -1.09 -9.78 5.72
CA ILE A 59 0.35 -9.50 5.71
C ILE A 59 1.20 -10.78 5.61
N SER A 60 0.69 -11.93 6.07
CA SER A 60 1.36 -13.23 5.99
C SER A 60 1.46 -13.77 4.56
N ASP A 61 0.74 -13.15 3.61
CA ASP A 61 0.73 -13.53 2.21
C ASP A 61 1.79 -12.83 1.36
N ILE A 62 2.49 -11.84 1.92
CA ILE A 62 3.41 -10.93 1.21
C ILE A 62 4.86 -11.39 1.37
#